data_AF-A0A379W020-F1
#
_entry.id   AF-A0A379W020-F1
#
_cell.length_a   1.000
_cell.length_b   1.000
_cell.length_c   1.000
_cell.angle_alpha   90.00
_cell.angle_beta   90.00
_cell.angle_gamma   90.00
#
_symmetry.space_group_name_H-M   'P 1'
#
loop_
_entity.id
_entity.type
_entity.pdbx_description
1 polymer ?
#
loop_
_entity_poly.entity_id
_entity_poly.type
_entity_poly.pdbx_seq_one_letter_code
_entity_poly.pdbx_strand_id
1 'polypeptide(L)'
;MVERLAVLLITGNANDSQLKALFNYLLIQHGSTPRFGKFIREVARRVPQHKERLMTIVDRIRESGRRKGKREGVQQGIQQGIHQGKQEEALRIAHTMLEQGIEREMVLMITGLSDEEIKAKRH
;
A
#
# COMPACT_ATOMS: atom_id res chain seq x y z
N MET A 1 -5.83 -4.57 33.41
CA MET A 1 -6.34 -4.17 32.07
C MET A 1 -5.74 -5.01 30.94
N VAL A 2 -4.41 -5.23 30.89
CA VAL A 2 -3.76 -6.10 29.89
C VAL A 2 -4.24 -7.57 29.95
N GLU A 3 -4.59 -8.08 31.12
CA GLU A 3 -5.09 -9.46 31.29
C GLU A 3 -6.40 -9.74 30.55
N ARG A 4 -7.40 -8.85 30.62
CA ARG A 4 -8.66 -9.03 29.90
C ARG A 4 -8.47 -9.04 28.38
N LEU A 5 -7.51 -8.24 27.89
CA LEU A 5 -7.17 -8.16 26.47
C LEU A 5 -6.39 -9.39 26.00
N ALA A 6 -5.50 -9.93 26.84
CA ALA A 6 -4.84 -11.19 26.58
C ALA A 6 -5.85 -12.35 26.51
N VAL A 7 -6.81 -12.41 27.45
CA VAL A 7 -7.86 -13.44 27.45
C VAL A 7 -8.76 -13.36 26.21
N LEU A 8 -9.12 -12.16 25.75
CA LEU A 8 -9.89 -11.98 24.49
C LEU A 8 -9.12 -12.41 23.24
N LEU A 9 -7.81 -12.14 23.17
CA LEU A 9 -6.94 -12.62 22.08
C LEU A 9 -6.74 -14.15 22.12
N ILE A 10 -6.72 -14.73 23.31
CA ILE A 10 -6.46 -16.15 23.57
C ILE A 10 -7.70 -17.02 23.29
N THR A 11 -8.88 -16.52 23.66
CA THR A 11 -10.16 -17.26 23.55
C THR A 11 -10.70 -17.34 22.12
N GLY A 12 -10.15 -16.56 21.17
CA GLY A 12 -10.62 -16.54 19.78
C GLY A 12 -12.01 -15.92 19.60
N ASN A 13 -12.59 -15.35 20.66
CA ASN A 13 -13.91 -14.69 20.64
C ASN A 13 -13.84 -13.23 20.20
N ALA A 14 -12.65 -12.70 19.91
CA ALA A 14 -12.48 -11.35 19.41
C ALA A 14 -12.88 -11.30 17.93
N ASN A 15 -13.99 -10.63 17.62
CA ASN A 15 -14.39 -10.39 16.24
C ASN A 15 -13.46 -9.34 15.58
N ASP A 16 -13.48 -9.28 14.25
CA ASP A 16 -12.59 -8.41 13.47
C ASP A 16 -12.66 -6.94 13.90
N SER A 17 -13.82 -6.47 14.35
CA SER A 17 -14.02 -5.10 14.87
C SER A 17 -13.35 -4.87 16.22
N GLN A 18 -13.41 -5.85 17.14
CA GLN A 18 -12.74 -5.80 18.45
C GLN A 18 -11.22 -5.91 18.30
N LEU A 19 -10.74 -6.76 17.40
CA LEU A 19 -9.33 -6.82 17.05
C LEU A 19 -8.89 -5.48 16.44
N LYS A 20 -9.64 -4.93 15.47
CA LYS A 20 -9.34 -3.65 14.84
C LYS A 20 -9.37 -2.49 15.83
N ALA A 21 -10.30 -2.46 16.78
CA ALA A 21 -10.35 -1.45 17.83
C ALA A 21 -9.16 -1.55 18.80
N LEU A 22 -8.74 -2.76 19.16
CA LEU A 22 -7.51 -3.01 19.92
C LEU A 22 -6.28 -2.55 19.15
N PHE A 23 -6.20 -2.88 17.86
CA PHE A 23 -5.14 -2.44 16.96
C PHE A 23 -5.07 -0.93 16.87
N ASN A 24 -6.21 -0.27 16.67
CA ASN A 24 -6.30 1.18 16.64
C ASN A 24 -5.89 1.79 17.98
N TYR A 25 -6.30 1.22 19.12
CA TYR A 25 -5.86 1.70 20.43
C TYR A 25 -4.35 1.56 20.64
N LEU A 26 -3.74 0.47 20.17
CA LEU A 26 -2.29 0.24 20.27
C LEU A 26 -1.46 1.05 19.25
N LEU A 27 -2.04 1.39 18.10
CA LEU A 27 -1.38 2.13 17.01
C LEU A 27 -1.55 3.66 17.12
N ILE A 28 -2.72 4.15 17.54
CA ILE A 28 -3.07 5.58 17.53
C ILE A 28 -2.46 6.33 18.72
N GLN A 29 -2.24 5.67 19.87
CA GLN A 29 -1.74 6.38 21.05
C GLN A 29 -0.30 6.88 20.91
N HIS A 30 0.58 6.20 20.16
CA HIS A 30 1.94 6.69 19.87
C HIS A 30 2.44 6.08 18.56
N GLY A 31 2.56 6.89 17.51
CA GLY A 31 2.82 6.50 16.12
C GLY A 31 4.16 5.83 15.83
N SER A 32 4.46 4.69 16.45
CA SER A 32 5.63 3.89 16.13
C SER A 32 5.39 2.39 16.35
N THR A 33 5.55 1.66 15.26
CA THR A 33 5.57 0.20 15.06
C THR A 33 6.42 -0.67 16.04
N PRO A 34 7.42 -0.19 16.82
CA PRO A 34 8.25 -1.07 17.66
C PRO A 34 7.56 -1.75 18.86
N ARG A 35 6.39 -1.27 19.30
CA ARG A 35 5.74 -1.77 20.53
C ARG A 35 4.87 -3.00 20.36
N PHE A 36 4.40 -3.31 19.14
CA PHE A 36 3.59 -4.50 18.90
C PHE A 36 4.38 -5.79 19.20
N GLY A 37 5.61 -5.89 18.70
CA GLY A 37 6.48 -7.02 18.99
C GLY A 37 6.81 -7.17 20.47
N LYS A 38 7.02 -6.07 21.20
CA LYS A 38 7.27 -6.09 22.65
C LYS A 38 6.04 -6.50 23.45
N PHE A 39 4.86 -6.01 23.06
CA PHE A 39 3.58 -6.37 23.67
C PHE A 39 3.27 -7.87 23.52
N ILE A 40 3.39 -8.40 22.30
CA ILE A 40 3.18 -9.83 22.03
C ILE A 40 4.13 -10.70 22.84
N ARG A 41 5.41 -10.32 22.95
CA ARG A 41 6.37 -11.04 23.80
C ARG A 41 5.99 -11.02 25.27
N GLU A 42 5.51 -9.91 25.81
CA GLU A 42 5.03 -9.84 27.20
C GLU A 42 3.77 -10.67 27.43
N VAL A 43 2.82 -10.67 26.49
CA VAL A 43 1.62 -11.51 26.58
C VAL A 43 1.98 -12.99 26.52
N ALA A 44 2.89 -13.38 25.63
CA ALA A 44 3.39 -14.75 25.52
C ALA A 44 4.16 -15.21 26.77
N ARG A 45 4.88 -14.30 27.45
CA ARG A 45 5.58 -14.60 28.71
C ARG A 45 4.62 -14.85 29.86
N ARG A 46 3.51 -14.10 29.92
CA ARG A 46 2.50 -14.22 30.99
C ARG A 46 1.55 -15.39 30.79
N VAL A 47 1.36 -15.84 29.54
CA VAL A 47 0.45 -16.94 29.23
C VAL A 47 1.13 -17.99 28.34
N PRO A 48 2.11 -18.75 28.89
CA PRO A 48 2.92 -19.67 28.12
C PRO A 48 2.10 -20.79 27.46
N GLN A 49 1.03 -21.23 28.11
CA GLN A 49 0.08 -22.25 27.61
C GLN A 49 -0.61 -21.87 26.28
N HIS A 50 -0.61 -20.59 25.91
CA HIS A 50 -1.22 -20.10 24.67
C HIS A 50 -0.21 -19.44 23.72
N LYS A 51 1.09 -19.61 23.99
CA LYS A 51 2.17 -19.02 23.20
C LYS A 51 2.07 -19.37 21.71
N GLU A 52 1.84 -20.65 21.38
CA GLU A 52 1.76 -21.12 19.99
C GLU A 52 0.59 -20.49 19.22
N ARG A 53 -0.58 -20.41 19.87
CA ARG A 53 -1.77 -19.74 19.31
C ARG A 53 -1.52 -18.25 19.08
N LEU A 54 -0.84 -17.57 20.02
CA LEU A 54 -0.47 -16.16 19.88
C LEU A 54 0.53 -15.93 18.73
N MET A 55 1.53 -16.78 18.59
CA MET A 55 2.50 -16.69 17.48
C MET A 55 1.81 -16.90 16.12
N THR A 56 0.88 -17.86 16.05
CA THR A 56 0.07 -18.09 14.84
C THR A 56 -0.75 -16.86 14.44
N ILE A 57 -1.34 -16.16 15.42
CA ILE A 57 -2.08 -14.92 15.17
C ILE A 57 -1.14 -13.83 14.64
N VAL A 58 0.03 -13.68 15.25
CA VAL A 58 1.06 -12.71 14.84
C VAL A 58 1.53 -12.96 13.41
N ASP A 59 1.77 -14.22 13.05
CA ASP A 59 2.20 -14.59 11.70
C ASP A 59 1.09 -14.33 10.67
N ARG A 60 -0.18 -14.64 10.99
CA ARG A 60 -1.32 -14.28 10.13
C ARG A 60 -1.42 -12.77 9.91
N ILE A 61 -1.19 -11.96 10.94
CA ILE A 61 -1.21 -10.49 10.84
C ILE A 61 -0.08 -10.00 9.92
N ARG A 62 1.14 -10.51 10.11
CA ARG A 62 2.30 -10.16 9.27
C ARG A 62 2.05 -10.54 7.82
N GLU A 63 1.54 -11.74 7.59
CA GLU A 63 1.24 -12.23 6.25
C GLU A 63 0.11 -11.43 5.58
N SER A 64 -0.94 -11.08 6.33
CA SER A 64 -1.99 -10.18 5.84
C SER A 64 -1.44 -8.80 5.45
N GLY A 65 -0.59 -8.21 6.30
CA GLY A 65 0.08 -6.95 6.01
C GLY A 65 0.96 -7.02 4.76
N ARG A 66 1.77 -8.08 4.62
CA ARG A 66 2.62 -8.32 3.45
C ARG A 66 1.79 -8.48 2.17
N ARG A 67 0.70 -9.26 2.23
CA ARG A 67 -0.23 -9.46 1.10
C ARG A 67 -0.89 -8.15 0.70
N LYS A 68 -1.34 -7.35 1.66
CA LYS A 68 -1.93 -6.03 1.41
C LYS A 68 -0.91 -5.10 0.74
N GLY A 69 0.29 -4.96 1.31
CA GLY A 69 1.35 -4.12 0.75
C GLY A 69 1.76 -4.56 -0.67
N LYS A 70 1.85 -5.87 -0.93
CA LYS A 70 2.11 -6.39 -2.29
C LYS A 70 1.00 -6.02 -3.26
N ARG A 71 -0.27 -6.15 -2.87
CA ARG A 71 -1.43 -5.80 -3.71
C ARG A 71 -1.45 -4.30 -4.03
N GLU A 72 -1.27 -3.47 -3.02
CA GLU A 72 -1.24 -2.01 -3.19
C GLU A 72 -0.06 -1.58 -4.07
N GLY A 73 1.13 -2.14 -3.85
CA GLY A 73 2.30 -1.84 -4.68
C GLY A 73 2.13 -2.28 -6.14
N VAL A 74 1.55 -3.46 -6.39
CA VAL A 74 1.25 -3.90 -7.77
C VAL A 74 0.21 -3.00 -8.42
N GLN A 75 -0.86 -2.64 -7.71
CA GLN A 75 -1.90 -1.78 -8.25
C GLN A 75 -1.38 -0.38 -8.59
N GLN A 76 -0.57 0.21 -7.71
CA GLN A 76 0.08 1.49 -7.95
C GLN A 76 1.06 1.41 -9.12
N GLY A 77 1.89 0.37 -9.17
CA GLY A 77 2.83 0.16 -10.27
C GLY A 77 2.14 0.00 -11.63
N ILE A 78 1.03 -0.74 -11.69
CA ILE A 78 0.24 -0.88 -12.93
C ILE A 78 -0.35 0.47 -13.35
N GLN A 79 -0.94 1.23 -12.41
CA GLN A 79 -1.52 2.54 -12.73
C GLN A 79 -0.46 3.53 -13.23
N GLN A 80 0.69 3.60 -12.55
CA GLN A 80 1.81 4.44 -12.97
C GLN A 80 2.35 4.01 -14.34
N GLY A 81 2.56 2.71 -14.55
CA GLY A 81 3.04 2.19 -15.83
C GLY A 81 2.08 2.44 -16.99
N ILE A 82 0.77 2.31 -16.78
CA ILE A 82 -0.24 2.65 -17.80
C ILE A 82 -0.21 4.15 -18.12
N HIS A 83 -0.12 5.01 -17.10
CA HIS A 83 -0.10 6.45 -17.31
C HIS A 83 1.17 6.89 -18.05
N GLN A 84 2.33 6.41 -17.61
CA GLN A 84 3.61 6.65 -18.27
C GLN A 84 3.57 6.13 -19.71
N GLY A 85 3.18 4.88 -19.96
CA GLY A 85 3.13 4.32 -21.30
C GLY A 85 2.21 5.10 -22.25
N LYS A 86 1.04 5.55 -21.77
CA LYS A 86 0.16 6.42 -22.57
C LYS A 86 0.80 7.75 -22.91
N GLN A 87 1.48 8.38 -21.95
CA GLN A 87 2.15 9.66 -22.16
C GLN A 87 3.34 9.52 -23.12
N GLU A 88 4.13 8.46 -22.98
CA GLU A 88 5.25 8.19 -23.88
C GLU A 88 4.79 7.91 -25.31
N GLU A 89 3.72 7.14 -25.48
CA GLU A 89 3.18 6.84 -26.80
C GLU A 89 2.55 8.08 -27.45
N ALA A 90 1.82 8.91 -26.68
CA ALA A 90 1.29 10.18 -27.17
C ALA A 90 2.41 11.11 -27.64
N LEU A 91 3.52 11.19 -26.89
CA LEU A 91 4.69 11.99 -27.28
C LEU A 91 5.36 11.44 -28.53
N ARG A 92 5.52 10.12 -28.62
CA ARG A 92 6.09 9.46 -29.80
C ARG A 92 5.26 9.78 -31.05
N ILE A 93 3.93 9.68 -30.95
CA ILE A 93 3.01 10.03 -32.04
C ILE A 93 3.13 11.53 -32.39
N ALA A 94 3.10 12.42 -31.41
CA ALA A 94 3.26 13.86 -31.62
C ALA A 94 4.56 14.19 -32.39
N HIS A 95 5.69 13.59 -32.00
CA HIS A 95 6.96 13.80 -32.69
C HIS A 95 6.93 13.29 -34.13
N THR A 96 6.42 12.08 -34.37
CA THR A 96 6.27 11.55 -35.74
C THR A 96 5.37 12.44 -36.61
N MET A 97 4.27 12.97 -36.05
CA MET A 97 3.38 13.87 -36.79
C MET A 97 4.08 15.18 -37.16
N LEU A 98 4.83 15.77 -36.23
CA LEU A 98 5.61 16.98 -36.49
C LEU A 98 6.71 16.75 -37.53
N GLU A 99 7.39 15.61 -37.51
CA GLU A 99 8.38 15.21 -38.52
C GLU A 99 7.77 15.05 -39.92
N GLN A 100 6.51 14.61 -39.99
CA GLN A 100 5.74 14.52 -41.23
C GLN A 100 5.20 15.88 -41.72
N GLY A 101 5.49 16.97 -41.00
CA GLY A 101 5.05 18.32 -41.36
C GLY A 101 3.60 18.62 -41.00
N ILE A 102 2.97 17.82 -40.13
CA ILE A 102 1.63 18.11 -39.61
C ILE A 102 1.72 19.36 -38.73
N GLU A 103 0.76 20.27 -38.91
CA GLU A 103 0.69 21.52 -38.18
C GLU A 103 0.64 21.29 -36.67
N ARG A 104 1.41 22.09 -35.92
CA ARG A 104 1.57 21.95 -34.47
C ARG A 104 0.24 22.07 -33.72
N GLU A 105 -0.65 22.97 -34.14
CA GLU A 105 -1.97 23.12 -33.54
C GLU A 105 -2.83 21.85 -33.69
N MET A 106 -2.79 21.23 -34.89
CA MET A 106 -3.46 19.95 -35.16
C MET A 106 -2.86 18.81 -34.32
N VAL A 107 -1.53 18.79 -34.12
CA VAL A 107 -0.86 17.78 -33.29
C VAL A 107 -1.30 17.88 -31.83
N LEU A 108 -1.35 19.09 -31.26
CA LEU A 108 -1.82 19.32 -29.89
C LEU A 108 -3.28 18.85 -29.73
N MET A 109 -4.13 19.16 -30.71
CA MET A 109 -5.54 18.74 -30.72
C MET A 109 -5.70 17.21 -30.76
N ILE A 110 -4.94 16.51 -31.61
CA ILE A 110 -5.08 15.06 -31.81
C ILE A 110 -4.47 14.27 -30.64
N THR A 111 -3.31 14.69 -30.14
CA THR A 111 -2.59 13.97 -29.07
C THR A 111 -3.07 14.34 -27.67
N GLY A 112 -3.76 15.47 -27.52
CA GLY A 112 -4.20 16.01 -26.24
C GLY A 112 -3.04 16.48 -25.35
N LEU A 113 -1.83 16.57 -25.90
CA LEU A 113 -0.65 17.07 -25.22
C LEU A 113 -0.61 18.60 -25.25
N SER A 114 0.00 19.18 -24.23
CA SER A 114 0.36 20.59 -24.20
C SER A 114 1.69 20.85 -24.91
N ASP A 115 1.90 22.12 -25.27
CA ASP A 115 3.12 22.55 -25.96
C ASP A 115 4.39 22.31 -25.12
N GLU A 116 4.26 22.47 -23.80
CA GLU A 116 5.32 22.23 -22.83
C GLU A 116 5.68 20.74 -22.72
N GLU A 117 4.69 19.84 -22.75
CA GLU A 117 4.94 18.39 -22.71
C GLU A 117 5.71 17.91 -23.94
N ILE A 118 5.40 18.44 -25.13
CA ILE A 118 6.11 18.12 -26.37
C ILE A 118 7.54 18.67 -26.36
N LYS A 119 7.78 19.83 -25.73
CA LYS A 119 9.12 20.44 -25.63
C LYS A 119 10.00 19.75 -24.59
N ALA A 120 9.43 19.33 -23.46
CA ALA A 120 10.17 18.83 -22.30
C ALA A 120 10.94 17.52 -22.55
N LYS A 121 10.51 16.67 -23.49
CA LYS A 121 11.22 15.41 -23.82
C LYS A 121 12.30 15.55 -24.91
N ARG A 122 12.62 16.77 -25.33
CA ARG A 122 13.66 17.05 -26.34
C ARG A 122 15.02 17.24 -25.67
N HIS A 123 15.54 16.21 -25.00
CA HIS A 123 16.90 16.15 -24.44
C HIS A 123 17.57 14.82 -24.76
#